data_AF-A0A8D0L5M2-F1
#
_entry.id   AF-A0A8D0L5M2-F1
#
_cell.length_a   1.000
_cell.length_b   1.000
_cell.length_c   1.000
_cell.angle_alpha   90.00
_cell.angle_beta   90.00
_cell.angle_gamma   90.00
#
_symmetry.space_group_name_H-M   'P 1'
#
loop_
_entity.id
_entity.type
_entity.pdbx_description
1 polymer ?
#
loop_
_entity_poly.entity_id
_entity_poly.type
_entity_poly.pdbx_seq_one_letter_code
_entity_poly.pdbx_strand_id
1 'polypeptide(L)'
;IFIIETICVSWFSLEFCLRFIQAKSKCQFFKGPLNIIDFLAISPYYVSLIVTDDETTDEDDRPSSNSYLEKIGLVLRVLRALRILYVMRLARHSLGLQTLGLTIRRCTREFGLLLLFLCVAVTLFSPLVYLAENESGKVLEFTSIPASYWWAIISMTTVGYGDMVPRSVPGQMVALSSILSGILIMAFPATSIFHTFSHSYSELRKEHERLQSRLNRIQNANTSGESDTFNESRSFISDASASPIKYIYKGN
;
A
#
# COMPACT_ATOMS: atom_id res chain seq x y z
N ILE A 1 26.34 -13.51 5.32
CA ILE A 1 25.14 -13.05 4.55
C ILE A 1 24.28 -14.21 4.07
N PHE A 2 24.80 -15.18 3.31
CA PHE A 2 24.01 -16.32 2.79
C PHE A 2 23.36 -17.20 3.87
N ILE A 3 24.09 -17.48 4.97
CA ILE A 3 23.56 -18.26 6.10
C ILE A 3 22.37 -17.55 6.77
N ILE A 4 22.50 -16.24 7.02
CA ILE A 4 21.43 -15.42 7.61
C ILE A 4 20.22 -15.38 6.67
N GLU A 5 20.46 -15.16 5.38
CA GLU A 5 19.40 -15.15 4.37
C GLU A 5 18.65 -16.49 4.32
N THR A 6 19.38 -17.61 4.34
CA THR A 6 18.82 -18.96 4.36
C THR A 6 17.98 -19.22 5.61
N ILE A 7 18.47 -18.84 6.79
CA ILE A 7 17.74 -19.00 8.06
C ILE A 7 16.45 -18.15 8.05
N CYS A 8 16.55 -16.87 7.63
CA CYS A 8 15.39 -15.98 7.54
C CYS A 8 14.34 -16.52 6.56
N VAL A 9 14.75 -16.89 5.34
CA VAL A 9 13.83 -17.43 4.34
C VAL A 9 13.23 -18.75 4.80
N SER A 10 13.98 -19.62 5.46
CA SER A 10 13.48 -20.88 6.01
C SER A 10 12.39 -20.63 7.07
N TRP A 11 12.63 -19.69 7.99
CA TRP A 11 11.64 -19.28 9.00
C TRP A 11 10.36 -18.74 8.35
N PHE A 12 10.51 -17.90 7.32
CA PHE A 12 9.38 -17.32 6.60
C PHE A 12 8.60 -18.32 5.76
N SER A 13 9.29 -19.29 5.18
CA SER A 13 8.67 -20.40 4.45
C SER A 13 7.88 -21.30 5.39
N LEU A 14 8.41 -21.55 6.59
CA LEU A 14 7.70 -22.27 7.64
C LEU A 14 6.43 -21.50 8.07
N GLU A 15 6.54 -20.21 8.35
CA GLU A 15 5.41 -19.33 8.69
C GLU A 15 4.32 -19.35 7.59
N PHE A 16 4.73 -19.29 6.31
CA PHE A 16 3.83 -19.37 5.16
C PHE A 16 3.16 -20.75 5.05
N CYS A 17 3.92 -21.84 5.20
CA CYS A 17 3.41 -23.21 5.16
C CYS A 17 2.40 -23.49 6.28
N LEU A 18 2.69 -23.07 7.52
CA LEU A 18 1.76 -23.22 8.64
C LEU A 18 0.43 -22.49 8.37
N ARG A 19 0.50 -21.27 7.85
CA ARG A 19 -0.69 -20.49 7.46
C ARG A 19 -1.47 -21.15 6.33
N PHE A 20 -0.78 -21.71 5.35
CA PHE A 20 -1.40 -22.43 4.24
C PHE A 20 -2.16 -23.68 4.72
N ILE A 21 -1.58 -24.43 5.66
CA ILE A 21 -2.20 -25.64 6.23
C ILE A 21 -3.42 -25.28 7.09
N GLN A 22 -3.36 -24.20 7.87
CA GLN A 22 -4.46 -23.75 8.73
C GLN A 22 -5.62 -23.08 7.96
N ALA A 23 -5.41 -22.70 6.70
CA ALA A 23 -6.43 -22.03 5.90
C ALA A 23 -7.54 -23.00 5.48
N LYS A 24 -8.79 -22.72 5.90
CA LYS A 24 -9.97 -23.52 5.54
C LYS A 24 -10.23 -23.63 4.03
N SER A 25 -9.81 -22.64 3.24
CA SER A 25 -10.01 -22.59 1.78
C SER A 25 -8.72 -22.19 1.05
N LYS A 26 -8.00 -23.19 0.50
CA LYS A 26 -6.69 -23.02 -0.15
C LYS A 26 -6.71 -22.03 -1.34
N CYS A 27 -7.78 -22.02 -2.13
CA CYS A 27 -7.90 -21.13 -3.29
C CYS A 27 -8.12 -19.66 -2.88
N GLN A 28 -8.83 -19.42 -1.77
CA GLN A 28 -9.02 -18.08 -1.22
C GLN A 28 -7.74 -17.57 -0.55
N PHE A 29 -6.96 -18.47 0.05
CA PHE A 29 -5.66 -18.14 0.62
C PHE A 29 -4.71 -17.56 -0.42
N PHE A 30 -4.56 -18.19 -1.58
CA PHE A 30 -3.69 -17.67 -2.65
C PHE A 30 -4.20 -16.37 -3.30
N LYS A 31 -5.51 -16.11 -3.28
CA LYS A 31 -6.09 -14.86 -3.80
C LYS A 31 -5.96 -13.67 -2.83
N GLY A 32 -5.48 -13.88 -1.61
CA GLY A 32 -5.27 -12.82 -0.63
C GLY A 32 -4.04 -11.96 -0.96
N PRO A 33 -4.15 -10.62 -1.06
CA PRO A 33 -3.04 -9.75 -1.49
C PRO A 33 -1.81 -9.84 -0.58
N LEU A 34 -2.01 -9.98 0.74
CA LEU A 34 -0.92 -10.16 1.70
C LEU A 34 -0.21 -11.51 1.54
N ASN A 35 -0.93 -12.56 1.13
CA ASN A 35 -0.34 -13.89 0.93
C ASN A 35 0.43 -13.97 -0.40
N ILE A 36 0.00 -13.22 -1.42
CA ILE A 36 0.74 -13.04 -2.67
C ILE A 36 2.08 -12.35 -2.40
N ILE A 37 2.08 -11.29 -1.59
CA ILE A 37 3.32 -10.59 -1.18
C ILE A 37 4.25 -11.54 -0.42
N ASP A 38 3.71 -12.32 0.53
CA ASP A 38 4.51 -13.31 1.27
C ASP A 38 5.14 -14.36 0.33
N PHE A 39 4.40 -14.87 -0.66
CA PHE A 39 4.93 -15.80 -1.66
C PHE A 39 6.01 -15.18 -2.56
N LEU A 40 5.75 -13.98 -3.10
CA LEU A 40 6.71 -13.24 -3.94
C LEU A 40 7.98 -12.82 -3.19
N ALA A 41 7.89 -12.68 -1.87
CA ALA A 41 9.02 -12.39 -0.99
C ALA A 41 9.76 -13.66 -0.53
N ILE A 42 9.38 -14.85 -0.98
CA ILE A 42 10.09 -16.10 -0.69
C ILE A 42 10.66 -16.69 -1.99
N SER A 43 10.00 -16.43 -3.12
CA SER A 43 10.39 -16.94 -4.44
C SER A 43 11.82 -16.60 -4.89
N PRO A 44 12.41 -15.42 -4.62
CA PRO A 44 13.73 -15.10 -5.15
C PRO A 44 14.84 -16.01 -4.62
N TYR A 45 14.72 -16.49 -3.38
CA TYR A 45 15.69 -17.41 -2.78
C TYR A 45 15.59 -18.80 -3.41
N TYR A 46 14.39 -19.36 -3.51
CA TYR A 46 14.18 -20.70 -4.08
C TYR A 46 14.52 -20.76 -5.57
N VAL A 47 14.16 -19.74 -6.35
CA VAL A 47 14.52 -19.69 -7.78
C VAL A 47 16.04 -19.54 -7.94
N SER A 48 16.70 -18.75 -7.10
CA SER A 48 18.17 -18.66 -7.12
C SER A 48 18.83 -20.00 -6.78
N LEU A 49 18.26 -20.77 -5.85
CA LEU A 49 18.79 -22.08 -5.48
C LEU A 49 18.68 -23.09 -6.63
N ILE A 50 17.51 -23.17 -7.28
CA ILE A 50 17.27 -24.08 -8.42
C ILE A 50 18.21 -23.76 -9.59
N VAL A 51 18.38 -22.47 -9.91
CA VAL A 51 19.26 -22.03 -11.01
C VAL A 51 20.73 -22.32 -10.72
N THR A 52 21.14 -22.27 -9.44
CA THR A 52 22.55 -22.52 -9.06
C THR A 52 22.87 -24.02 -9.01
N ASP A 53 21.90 -24.88 -8.66
CA ASP A 53 22.07 -26.34 -8.68
C ASP A 53 22.21 -26.89 -10.11
N ASP A 54 21.43 -26.36 -11.07
CA ASP A 54 21.50 -26.77 -12.50
C ASP A 54 22.87 -26.45 -13.15
N GLU A 55 23.58 -25.42 -12.68
CA GLU A 55 24.95 -25.11 -13.17
C GLU A 55 26.02 -26.10 -12.69
N THR A 56 25.72 -26.95 -11.70
CA THR A 56 26.72 -27.88 -11.13
C THR A 56 26.66 -29.30 -11.69
N THR A 57 25.72 -29.62 -12.58
CA THR A 57 25.48 -31.01 -13.02
C THR A 57 26.03 -31.37 -14.41
N ASP A 58 26.33 -30.41 -15.29
CA ASP A 58 26.81 -30.74 -16.65
C ASP A 58 28.25 -30.28 -16.89
N GLU A 59 29.20 -31.13 -16.50
CA GLU A 59 30.62 -31.00 -16.87
C GLU A 59 30.93 -31.53 -18.28
N ASP A 60 29.96 -32.03 -19.05
CA ASP A 60 30.22 -32.57 -20.39
C ASP A 60 29.29 -32.01 -21.49
N ASP A 61 29.94 -31.32 -22.44
CA ASP A 61 29.53 -31.06 -23.81
C ASP A 61 28.17 -30.37 -24.10
N ARG A 62 28.22 -29.04 -24.36
CA ARG A 62 27.91 -28.48 -25.71
C ARG A 62 28.07 -26.94 -25.83
N PRO A 63 28.45 -26.45 -27.02
CA PRO A 63 28.67 -25.03 -27.30
C PRO A 63 27.35 -24.29 -27.62
N SER A 64 27.37 -22.96 -27.45
CA SER A 64 26.30 -21.98 -27.77
C SER A 64 25.28 -21.64 -26.66
N SER A 65 25.71 -21.57 -25.40
CA SER A 65 24.91 -21.18 -24.23
C SER A 65 24.84 -19.66 -23.94
N ASN A 66 25.37 -18.77 -24.80
CA ASN A 66 25.41 -17.33 -24.49
C ASN A 66 24.02 -16.70 -24.29
N SER A 67 23.02 -17.05 -25.11
CA SER A 67 21.67 -16.48 -24.98
C SER A 67 20.88 -17.02 -23.78
N TYR A 68 21.21 -18.23 -23.31
CA TYR A 68 20.56 -18.82 -22.12
C TYR A 68 21.17 -18.23 -20.85
N LEU A 69 22.50 -18.15 -20.77
CA LEU A 69 23.20 -17.51 -19.67
C LEU A 69 22.85 -16.02 -19.53
N GLU A 70 22.71 -15.28 -20.64
CA GLU A 70 22.23 -13.90 -20.61
C GLU A 70 20.80 -13.77 -20.07
N LYS A 71 19.89 -14.64 -20.50
CA LYS A 71 18.50 -14.66 -20.01
C LYS A 71 18.43 -15.01 -18.53
N ILE A 72 19.20 -16.01 -18.08
CA ILE A 72 19.29 -16.41 -16.67
C ILE A 72 19.86 -15.26 -15.83
N GLY A 73 20.91 -14.59 -16.31
CA GLY A 73 21.48 -13.41 -15.66
C GLY A 73 20.49 -12.25 -15.51
N LEU A 74 19.65 -12.00 -16.51
CA LEU A 74 18.56 -11.01 -16.43
C LEU A 74 17.50 -11.43 -15.39
N VAL A 75 17.08 -12.69 -15.39
CA VAL A 75 16.11 -13.22 -14.42
C VAL A 75 16.66 -13.10 -13.00
N LEU A 76 17.91 -13.50 -12.75
CA LEU A 76 18.57 -13.37 -11.44
C LEU A 76 18.67 -11.90 -11.00
N ARG A 77 18.91 -10.96 -11.92
CA ARG A 77 18.92 -9.52 -11.62
C ARG A 77 17.54 -9.01 -11.20
N VAL A 78 16.48 -9.43 -11.89
CA VAL A 78 15.11 -9.09 -11.53
C VAL A 78 14.72 -9.74 -10.20
N LEU A 79 15.07 -11.01 -9.97
CA LEU A 79 14.85 -11.69 -8.69
C LEU A 79 15.57 -11.01 -7.53
N ARG A 80 16.79 -10.51 -7.76
CA ARG A 80 17.51 -9.69 -6.77
C ARG A 80 16.76 -8.40 -6.44
N ALA A 81 16.18 -7.73 -7.45
CA ALA A 81 15.34 -6.55 -7.23
C ALA A 81 14.04 -6.91 -6.47
N LEU A 82 13.44 -8.07 -6.74
CA LEU A 82 12.24 -8.56 -6.02
C LEU A 82 12.48 -8.75 -4.52
N ARG A 83 13.73 -8.85 -4.05
CA ARG A 83 14.02 -8.87 -2.61
C ARG A 83 13.53 -7.62 -1.87
N ILE A 84 13.36 -6.49 -2.56
CA ILE A 84 12.72 -5.30 -1.94
C ILE A 84 11.29 -5.58 -1.46
N LEU A 85 10.58 -6.54 -2.09
CA LEU A 85 9.24 -6.95 -1.68
C LEU A 85 9.23 -7.60 -0.29
N TYR A 86 10.37 -8.01 0.25
CA TYR A 86 10.47 -8.53 1.62
C TYR A 86 10.07 -7.44 2.62
N VAL A 87 10.43 -6.17 2.33
CA VAL A 87 10.01 -5.01 3.14
C VAL A 87 8.49 -4.85 3.13
N MET A 88 7.83 -5.18 2.01
CA MET A 88 6.37 -5.10 1.90
C MET A 88 5.64 -6.07 2.83
N ARG A 89 6.30 -7.11 3.36
CA ARG A 89 5.72 -7.99 4.40
C ARG A 89 5.46 -7.27 5.71
N LEU A 90 6.15 -6.15 5.96
CA LEU A 90 5.84 -5.26 7.07
C LEU A 90 4.40 -4.74 7.01
N ALA A 91 3.76 -4.76 5.83
CA ALA A 91 2.35 -4.44 5.69
C ALA A 91 1.47 -5.34 6.56
N ARG A 92 1.77 -6.64 6.69
CA ARG A 92 0.99 -7.53 7.56
C ARG A 92 1.08 -7.13 9.04
N HIS A 93 2.21 -6.58 9.46
CA HIS A 93 2.48 -6.20 10.84
C HIS A 93 2.11 -4.75 11.16
N SER A 94 1.95 -3.91 10.13
CA SER A 94 1.60 -2.49 10.29
C SER A 94 0.15 -2.23 9.88
N LEU A 95 -0.67 -1.87 10.87
CA LEU A 95 -2.02 -1.36 10.66
C LEU A 95 -2.03 -0.12 9.75
N GLY A 96 -1.00 0.73 9.86
CA GLY A 96 -0.86 1.92 9.01
C GLY A 96 -0.70 1.57 7.53
N LEU A 97 0.15 0.59 7.21
CA LEU A 97 0.39 0.19 5.82
C LEU A 97 -0.78 -0.61 5.22
N GLN A 98 -1.51 -1.38 6.04
CA GLN A 98 -2.80 -1.98 5.63
C GLN A 98 -3.84 -0.92 5.31
N THR A 99 -3.93 0.11 6.16
CA THR A 99 -4.86 1.23 5.95
C THR A 99 -4.49 2.00 4.69
N LEU A 100 -3.21 2.25 4.43
CA LEU A 100 -2.73 2.86 3.18
C LEU A 100 -3.13 2.04 1.96
N GLY A 101 -2.93 0.71 1.99
CA GLY A 101 -3.34 -0.17 0.89
C GLY A 101 -4.84 -0.13 0.62
N LEU A 102 -5.67 -0.08 1.67
CA LEU A 102 -7.12 0.07 1.54
C LEU A 102 -7.51 1.43 0.96
N THR A 103 -6.84 2.50 1.38
CA THR A 103 -7.06 3.86 0.85
C THR A 103 -6.70 3.94 -0.62
N ILE A 104 -5.55 3.38 -1.05
CA ILE A 104 -5.17 3.31 -2.46
C ILE A 104 -6.23 2.57 -3.28
N ARG A 105 -6.76 1.45 -2.75
CA ARG A 105 -7.83 0.71 -3.41
C ARG A 105 -9.11 1.52 -3.56
N ARG A 106 -9.47 2.33 -2.55
CA ARG A 106 -10.64 3.23 -2.61
C ARG A 106 -10.44 4.37 -3.60
N CYS A 107 -9.24 4.95 -3.64
CA CYS A 107 -8.87 6.03 -4.55
C CYS A 107 -8.43 5.53 -5.94
N THR A 108 -8.50 4.22 -6.24
CA THR A 108 -8.02 3.67 -7.53
C THR A 108 -8.75 4.27 -8.71
N ARG A 109 -10.06 4.58 -8.57
CA ARG A 109 -10.83 5.25 -9.63
C ARG A 109 -10.32 6.67 -9.89
N GLU A 110 -10.05 7.43 -8.83
CA GLU A 110 -9.57 8.82 -8.93
C GLU A 110 -8.13 8.87 -9.47
N PHE A 111 -7.27 7.99 -8.97
CA PHE A 111 -5.91 7.81 -9.48
C PHE A 111 -5.88 7.33 -10.93
N GLY A 112 -6.78 6.43 -11.30
CA GLY A 112 -6.94 5.96 -12.68
C GLY A 112 -7.35 7.07 -13.64
N LEU A 113 -8.24 7.98 -13.21
CA LEU A 113 -8.61 9.16 -14.00
C LEU A 113 -7.45 10.17 -14.13
N LEU A 114 -6.68 10.40 -13.08
CA LEU A 114 -5.45 11.22 -13.15
C LEU A 114 -4.47 10.65 -14.18
N LEU A 115 -4.18 9.35 -14.06
CA LEU A 115 -3.26 8.67 -14.97
C LEU A 115 -3.76 8.71 -16.42
N LEU A 116 -5.07 8.52 -16.64
CA LEU A 116 -5.68 8.61 -17.96
C LEU A 116 -5.48 9.99 -18.59
N PHE A 117 -5.79 11.07 -17.86
CA PHE A 117 -5.60 12.43 -18.37
C PHE A 117 -4.14 12.76 -18.63
N LEU A 118 -3.23 12.32 -17.75
CA LEU A 118 -1.80 12.46 -17.95
C LEU A 118 -1.34 11.72 -19.22
N CYS A 119 -1.76 10.47 -19.42
CA CYS A 119 -1.44 9.70 -20.62
C CYS A 119 -1.93 10.39 -21.90
N VAL A 120 -3.20 10.82 -21.93
CA VAL A 120 -3.76 11.54 -23.08
C VAL A 120 -2.95 12.78 -23.39
N ALA A 121 -2.64 13.59 -22.37
CA ALA A 121 -1.91 14.83 -22.58
C ALA A 121 -0.47 14.60 -23.02
N VAL A 122 0.24 13.61 -22.45
CA VAL A 122 1.57 13.19 -22.90
C VAL A 122 1.52 12.75 -24.38
N THR A 123 0.54 11.93 -24.77
CA THR A 123 0.40 11.50 -26.17
C THR A 123 0.07 12.65 -27.14
N LEU A 124 -0.55 13.74 -26.65
CA LEU A 124 -0.85 14.93 -27.45
C LEU A 124 0.35 15.89 -27.56
N PHE A 125 1.02 16.20 -26.45
CA PHE A 125 2.09 17.21 -26.43
C PHE A 125 3.43 16.68 -26.93
N SER A 126 3.72 15.38 -26.79
CA SER A 126 5.00 14.79 -27.21
C SER A 126 5.23 14.82 -28.73
N PRO A 127 4.26 14.51 -29.60
CA PRO A 127 4.42 14.72 -31.04
C PRO A 127 4.56 16.20 -31.43
N LEU A 128 3.85 17.10 -30.73
CA LEU A 128 3.90 18.54 -31.01
C LEU A 128 5.28 19.14 -30.75
N VAL A 129 5.90 18.81 -29.61
CA VAL A 129 7.26 19.28 -29.31
C VAL A 129 8.29 18.65 -30.23
N TYR A 130 8.10 17.37 -30.57
CA TYR A 130 8.98 16.65 -31.50
C TYR A 130 8.99 17.33 -32.87
N LEU A 131 7.82 17.64 -33.43
CA LEU A 131 7.74 18.32 -34.73
C LEU A 131 8.35 19.72 -34.66
N ALA A 132 8.04 20.50 -33.62
CA ALA A 132 8.56 21.86 -33.47
C ALA A 132 10.10 21.91 -33.37
N GLU A 133 10.71 20.97 -32.65
CA GLU A 133 12.17 20.89 -32.53
C GLU A 133 12.82 20.27 -33.77
N ASN A 134 12.19 19.27 -34.39
CA ASN A 134 12.71 18.60 -35.58
C ASN A 134 12.75 19.52 -36.80
N GLU A 135 11.71 20.34 -37.02
CA GLU A 135 11.69 21.34 -38.09
C GLU A 135 12.72 22.45 -37.89
N SER A 136 13.09 22.72 -36.64
CA SER A 136 14.09 23.73 -36.31
C SER A 136 15.54 23.27 -36.54
N GLY A 137 15.78 21.96 -36.73
CA GLY A 137 17.09 21.37 -37.05
C GLY A 137 18.19 21.59 -36.00
N LYS A 138 17.84 22.07 -34.80
CA LYS A 138 18.78 22.58 -33.80
C LYS A 138 19.15 21.60 -32.68
N VAL A 139 18.39 20.52 -32.48
CA VAL A 139 18.55 19.68 -31.27
C VAL A 139 18.34 18.19 -31.58
N LEU A 140 19.35 17.36 -31.26
CA LEU A 140 19.35 15.88 -31.39
C LEU A 140 18.67 15.17 -30.21
N GLU A 141 18.31 15.88 -29.15
CA GLU A 141 17.72 15.30 -27.92
C GLU A 141 16.35 14.67 -28.20
N PHE A 142 15.53 15.28 -29.05
CA PHE A 142 14.21 14.78 -29.45
C PHE A 142 14.32 13.81 -30.63
N THR A 143 14.89 12.63 -30.40
CA THR A 143 15.17 11.62 -31.44
C THR A 143 13.92 10.93 -32.01
N SER A 144 12.86 10.79 -31.20
CA SER A 144 11.64 10.07 -31.59
C SER A 144 10.45 10.49 -30.72
N ILE A 145 9.23 10.27 -31.21
CA ILE A 145 8.00 10.56 -30.43
C ILE A 145 8.00 9.85 -29.06
N PRO A 146 8.38 8.56 -28.94
CA PRO A 146 8.48 7.91 -27.63
C PRO A 146 9.56 8.51 -26.72
N ALA A 147 10.68 8.99 -27.27
CA ALA A 147 11.67 9.71 -26.48
C ALA A 147 11.10 11.03 -25.93
N SER A 148 10.26 11.72 -26.70
CA SER A 148 9.54 12.92 -26.27
C SER A 148 8.49 12.66 -25.17
N TYR A 149 8.06 11.41 -24.94
CA TYR A 149 7.21 11.08 -23.78
C TYR A 149 7.93 11.31 -22.46
N TRP A 150 9.23 10.98 -22.40
CA TRP A 150 10.03 11.21 -21.21
C TRP A 150 10.00 12.69 -20.81
N TRP A 151 10.33 13.58 -21.75
CA TRP A 151 10.27 15.02 -21.55
C TRP A 151 8.88 15.52 -21.14
N ALA A 152 7.82 15.06 -21.81
CA ALA A 152 6.45 15.49 -21.51
C ALA A 152 6.03 15.04 -20.10
N ILE A 153 6.32 13.80 -19.71
CA ILE A 153 6.01 13.30 -18.36
C ILE A 153 6.71 14.16 -17.31
N ILE A 154 8.03 14.32 -17.38
CA ILE A 154 8.80 15.05 -16.36
C ILE A 154 8.43 16.54 -16.29
N SER A 155 8.02 17.14 -17.42
CA SER A 155 7.59 18.54 -17.48
C SER A 155 6.19 18.71 -16.91
N MET A 156 5.24 17.85 -17.30
CA MET A 156 3.85 17.91 -16.82
C MET A 156 3.73 17.55 -15.34
N THR A 157 4.59 16.66 -14.83
CA THR A 157 4.67 16.33 -13.40
C THR A 157 5.56 17.30 -12.62
N THR A 158 6.04 18.39 -13.24
CA THR A 158 6.87 19.44 -12.61
C THR A 158 8.18 18.94 -12.00
N VAL A 159 8.70 17.79 -12.44
CA VAL A 159 9.99 17.23 -11.98
C VAL A 159 11.14 17.99 -12.63
N GLY A 160 11.10 18.15 -13.95
CA GLY A 160 12.00 19.02 -14.70
C GLY A 160 13.49 18.72 -14.51
N TYR A 161 13.94 17.49 -14.79
CA TYR A 161 15.37 17.12 -14.68
C TYR A 161 16.30 18.01 -15.54
N GLY A 162 15.79 18.55 -16.65
CA GLY A 162 16.54 19.46 -17.53
C GLY A 162 17.51 18.76 -18.49
N ASP A 163 17.40 17.44 -18.61
CA ASP A 163 18.16 16.58 -19.53
C ASP A 163 17.68 16.69 -20.99
N MET A 164 16.43 17.08 -21.20
CA MET A 164 15.86 17.42 -22.51
C MET A 164 15.07 18.72 -22.39
N VAL A 165 15.31 19.70 -23.26
CA VAL A 165 14.56 20.99 -23.23
C VAL A 165 14.38 21.55 -24.64
N PRO A 166 13.16 21.94 -25.05
CA PRO A 166 12.94 22.56 -26.36
C PRO A 166 13.62 23.92 -26.44
N ARG A 167 14.39 24.14 -27.50
CA ARG A 167 15.15 25.38 -27.73
C ARG A 167 14.55 26.25 -28.82
N SER A 168 13.70 25.69 -29.67
CA SER A 168 13.01 26.44 -30.71
C SER A 168 11.90 27.31 -30.13
N VAL A 169 11.62 28.44 -30.80
CA VAL A 169 10.49 29.30 -30.45
C VAL A 169 9.14 28.53 -30.48
N PRO A 170 8.79 27.77 -31.53
CA PRO A 170 7.57 26.97 -31.52
C PRO A 170 7.58 25.88 -30.42
N GLY A 171 8.73 25.24 -30.17
CA GLY A 171 8.87 24.23 -29.12
C GLY A 171 8.67 24.81 -27.72
N GLN A 172 9.12 26.04 -27.48
CA GLN A 172 8.89 26.76 -26.21
C GLN A 172 7.41 27.12 -26.01
N MET A 173 6.68 27.48 -27.07
CA MET A 173 5.23 27.70 -27.00
C MET A 173 4.49 26.40 -26.64
N VAL A 174 4.89 25.29 -27.26
CA VAL A 174 4.36 23.95 -26.92
C VAL A 174 4.72 23.58 -25.48
N ALA A 175 5.94 23.87 -25.02
CA ALA A 175 6.36 23.64 -23.64
C ALA A 175 5.52 24.41 -22.63
N LEU A 176 5.28 25.70 -22.87
CA LEU A 176 4.45 26.53 -22.00
C LEU A 176 3.02 25.99 -21.89
N SER A 177 2.41 25.63 -23.01
CA SER A 177 1.05 25.06 -23.02
C SER A 177 0.99 23.68 -22.36
N SER A 178 2.00 22.82 -22.57
CA SER A 178 2.13 21.51 -21.93
C SER A 178 2.26 21.61 -20.41
N ILE A 179 3.15 22.47 -19.92
CA ILE A 179 3.38 22.67 -18.47
C ILE A 179 2.11 23.22 -17.81
N LEU A 180 1.48 24.23 -18.41
CA LEU A 180 0.24 24.81 -17.88
C LEU A 180 -0.89 23.76 -17.83
N SER A 181 -1.04 22.97 -18.90
CA SER A 181 -2.01 21.88 -18.95
C SER A 181 -1.72 20.82 -17.90
N GLY A 182 -0.45 20.45 -17.70
CA GLY A 182 -0.03 19.45 -16.71
C GLY A 182 -0.36 19.85 -15.28
N ILE A 183 -0.10 21.11 -14.91
CA ILE A 183 -0.43 21.63 -13.59
C ILE A 183 -1.95 21.57 -13.35
N LEU A 184 -2.76 21.97 -14.34
CA LEU A 184 -4.23 21.92 -14.24
C LEU A 184 -4.75 20.48 -14.12
N ILE A 185 -4.21 19.57 -14.93
CA ILE A 185 -4.58 18.14 -14.93
C ILE A 185 -4.21 17.48 -13.60
N MET A 186 -3.05 17.78 -13.03
CA MET A 186 -2.61 17.21 -11.76
C MET A 186 -3.39 17.79 -10.57
N ALA A 187 -3.76 19.07 -10.63
CA ALA A 187 -4.52 19.73 -9.56
C ALA A 187 -5.90 19.09 -9.35
N PHE A 188 -6.62 18.74 -10.41
CA PHE A 188 -8.01 18.30 -10.31
C PHE A 188 -8.18 16.99 -9.51
N PRO A 189 -7.49 15.87 -9.81
CA PRO A 189 -7.61 14.65 -9.03
C PRO A 189 -6.92 14.74 -7.67
N ALA A 190 -5.84 15.53 -7.51
CA ALA A 190 -5.26 15.78 -6.20
C ALA A 190 -6.29 16.40 -5.24
N THR A 191 -7.06 17.38 -5.73
CA THR A 191 -8.13 18.02 -4.96
C THR A 191 -9.28 17.05 -4.67
N SER A 192 -9.68 16.23 -5.64
CA SER A 192 -10.70 15.18 -5.46
C SER A 192 -10.28 14.14 -4.41
N ILE A 193 -9.05 13.62 -4.52
CA ILE A 193 -8.49 12.64 -3.58
C ILE A 193 -8.41 13.24 -2.18
N PHE A 194 -7.93 14.48 -2.06
CA PHE A 194 -7.89 15.19 -0.78
C PHE A 194 -9.28 15.32 -0.16
N HIS A 195 -10.29 15.67 -0.95
CA HIS A 195 -11.66 15.77 -0.47
C HIS A 195 -12.23 14.41 -0.03
N THR A 196 -12.02 13.35 -0.82
CA THR A 196 -12.43 11.98 -0.48
C THR A 196 -11.74 11.45 0.78
N PHE A 197 -10.44 11.72 0.92
CA PHE A 197 -9.67 11.38 2.11
C PHE A 197 -10.15 12.17 3.34
N SER A 198 -10.32 13.48 3.21
CA SER A 198 -10.81 14.35 4.29
C SER A 198 -12.21 13.92 4.77
N HIS A 199 -13.10 13.60 3.83
CA HIS A 199 -14.43 13.08 4.14
C HIS A 199 -14.34 11.76 4.91
N SER A 200 -13.63 10.77 4.36
CA SER A 200 -13.46 9.46 4.99
C SER A 200 -12.80 9.54 6.37
N TYR A 201 -11.82 10.45 6.53
CA TYR A 201 -11.15 10.70 7.80
C TYR A 201 -12.10 11.31 8.84
N SER A 202 -12.94 12.27 8.41
CA SER A 202 -13.94 12.89 9.28
C SER A 202 -15.02 11.91 9.75
N GLU A 203 -15.42 10.96 8.89
CA GLU A 203 -16.36 9.89 9.23
C GLU A 203 -15.76 8.93 10.26
N LEU A 204 -14.54 8.45 10.01
CA LEU A 204 -13.83 7.58 10.94
C LEU A 204 -13.64 8.24 12.32
N ARG A 205 -13.32 9.53 12.34
CA ARG A 205 -13.20 10.29 13.59
C ARG A 205 -14.53 10.36 14.35
N LYS A 206 -15.63 10.65 13.66
CA LYS A 206 -16.98 10.67 14.26
C LYS A 206 -17.40 9.30 14.78
N GLU A 207 -17.08 8.22 14.07
CA GLU A 207 -17.34 6.86 14.56
C GLU A 207 -16.55 6.54 15.82
N HIS A 208 -15.28 6.92 15.88
CA HIS A 208 -14.45 6.74 17.07
C HIS A 208 -14.99 7.53 18.27
N GLU A 209 -15.38 8.79 18.06
CA GLU A 209 -16.00 9.65 19.08
C GLU A 209 -17.34 9.07 19.57
N ARG A 210 -18.16 8.50 18.67
CA ARG A 210 -19.42 7.81 19.02
C ARG A 210 -19.16 6.54 19.83
N LEU A 211 -18.17 5.75 19.47
CA LEU A 211 -17.78 4.54 20.21
C LEU A 211 -17.27 4.91 21.61
N GLN A 212 -16.39 5.90 21.74
CA GLN A 212 -15.96 6.41 23.05
C GLN A 212 -17.13 6.93 23.89
N SER A 213 -18.04 7.70 23.28
CA SER A 213 -19.24 8.20 23.97
C SER A 213 -20.14 7.07 24.47
N ARG A 214 -20.27 5.99 23.68
CA ARG A 214 -21.02 4.79 24.08
C ARG A 214 -20.34 4.04 25.22
N LEU A 215 -19.02 3.85 25.17
CA LEU A 215 -18.26 3.23 26.25
C LEU A 215 -18.37 4.02 27.55
N ASN A 216 -18.24 5.35 27.49
CA ASN A 216 -18.41 6.21 28.66
C ASN A 216 -19.83 6.12 29.25
N ARG A 217 -20.87 6.02 28.41
CA ARG A 217 -22.25 5.82 28.88
C ARG A 217 -22.44 4.48 29.58
N ILE A 218 -21.87 3.40 29.03
CA ILE A 218 -21.96 2.06 29.62
C ILE A 218 -21.18 2.02 30.95
N GLN A 219 -20.00 2.62 31.00
CA GLN A 219 -19.21 2.70 32.23
C GLN A 219 -19.94 3.49 33.32
N ASN A 220 -20.51 4.65 32.99
CA ASN A 220 -21.30 5.43 33.94
C ASN A 220 -22.56 4.68 34.41
N ALA A 221 -23.23 3.94 33.53
CA ALA A 221 -24.40 3.12 33.89
C ALA A 221 -24.03 1.97 34.83
N ASN A 222 -22.89 1.31 34.61
CA ASN A 222 -22.39 0.27 35.53
C ASN A 222 -22.02 0.85 36.90
N THR A 223 -21.35 2.01 36.95
CA THR A 223 -20.97 2.65 38.22
C THR A 223 -22.19 3.12 39.01
N SER A 224 -23.22 3.65 38.34
CA SER A 224 -24.47 4.04 39.00
C SER A 224 -25.29 2.83 39.46
N GLY A 225 -25.36 1.75 38.67
CA GLY A 225 -25.98 0.50 39.09
C GLY A 225 -25.31 -0.17 40.30
N GLU A 226 -23.97 -0.19 40.37
CA GLU A 226 -23.25 -0.67 41.57
C GLU A 226 -23.50 0.22 42.79
N SER A 227 -23.59 1.55 42.58
CA SER A 227 -23.85 2.52 43.65
C SER A 227 -25.25 2.34 44.25
N ASP A 228 -26.27 2.17 43.40
CA ASP A 228 -27.65 1.96 43.83
C ASP A 228 -27.81 0.62 44.57
N THR A 229 -27.22 -0.46 44.04
CA THR A 229 -27.26 -1.79 44.69
C THR A 229 -26.53 -1.80 46.04
N PHE A 230 -25.42 -1.06 46.17
CA PHE A 230 -24.69 -0.91 47.43
C PHE A 230 -25.47 -0.06 48.45
N ASN A 231 -26.18 0.98 47.99
CA ASN A 231 -26.98 1.84 48.85
C ASN A 231 -28.26 1.14 49.33
N GLU A 232 -28.90 0.34 48.47
CA GLU A 232 -30.03 -0.53 48.82
C GLU A 232 -29.61 -1.60 49.85
N SER A 233 -28.46 -2.24 49.63
CA SER A 233 -27.91 -3.20 50.60
C SER A 233 -27.63 -2.56 51.96
N ARG A 234 -27.16 -1.30 51.98
CA ARG A 234 -26.98 -0.51 53.21
C ARG A 234 -28.30 -0.15 53.89
N SER A 235 -29.35 0.20 53.15
CA SER A 235 -30.66 0.49 53.74
C SER A 235 -31.31 -0.78 54.31
N PHE A 236 -31.20 -1.92 53.62
CA PHE A 236 -31.66 -3.21 54.13
C PHE A 236 -30.89 -3.66 55.38
N ILE A 237 -29.57 -3.47 55.44
CA ILE A 237 -28.77 -3.77 56.65
C ILE A 237 -29.08 -2.79 57.78
N SER A 238 -29.33 -1.52 57.49
CA SER A 238 -29.74 -0.50 58.48
C SER A 238 -31.09 -0.86 59.09
N ASP A 239 -32.10 -1.22 58.28
CA ASP A 239 -33.42 -1.66 58.73
C ASP A 239 -33.37 -2.98 59.49
N ALA A 240 -32.51 -3.93 59.07
CA ALA A 240 -32.31 -5.20 59.77
C ALA A 240 -31.57 -5.02 61.12
N SER A 241 -30.69 -4.03 61.24
CA SER A 241 -30.00 -3.71 62.50
C SER A 241 -30.88 -2.92 63.48
N ALA A 242 -31.94 -2.28 62.99
CA ALA A 242 -32.85 -1.46 63.79
C ALA A 242 -33.90 -2.28 64.58
N SER A 243 -33.90 -3.61 64.51
CA SER A 243 -34.78 -4.43 65.37
C SER A 243 -34.30 -5.87 65.60
N PRO A 244 -33.45 -6.10 66.60
CA PRO A 244 -33.45 -7.34 67.35
C PRO A 244 -34.05 -7.10 68.74
N ILE A 245 -34.96 -7.99 69.16
CA ILE A 245 -35.55 -8.11 70.50
C ILE A 245 -36.76 -7.21 70.77
N LYS A 246 -37.97 -7.71 70.46
CA LYS A 246 -39.13 -7.45 71.33
C LYS A 246 -40.36 -8.35 71.17
N TYR A 247 -40.24 -9.67 71.05
CA TYR A 247 -41.42 -10.55 71.25
C TYR A 247 -41.08 -11.86 71.95
N ILE A 248 -40.67 -11.77 73.22
CA ILE A 248 -40.88 -12.82 74.23
C ILE A 248 -41.44 -12.10 75.46
N TYR A 249 -42.60 -12.54 75.97
CA TYR A 249 -43.43 -12.04 77.10
C TYR A 249 -44.50 -10.96 76.83
N LYS A 250 -45.67 -11.44 76.39
CA LYS A 250 -47.05 -11.05 76.76
C LYS A 250 -47.94 -12.05 75.99
N GLY A 251 -48.67 -13.00 76.56
CA GLY A 251 -49.32 -13.11 77.86
C GLY A 251 -50.72 -13.66 77.58
N ASN A 252 -50.91 -14.97 77.80
CA ASN A 252 -52.07 -15.67 78.40
C ASN A 252 -52.18 -17.10 77.87
#